data_AF-A0A9X1Z2B4-F1
#
_entry.id   AF-A0A9X1Z2B4-F1
#
_cell.length_a   1.000
_cell.length_b   1.000
_cell.length_c   1.000
_cell.angle_alpha   90.00
_cell.angle_beta   90.00
_cell.angle_gamma   90.00
#
_symmetry.space_group_name_H-M   'P 1'
#
loop_
_entity.id
_entity.type
_entity.pdbx_description
1 polymer ?
#
loop_
_entity_poly.entity_id
_entity_poly.type
_entity_poly.pdbx_seq_one_letter_code
_entity_poly.pdbx_strand_id
1 'polypeptide(L)'
;MRYFSAALLLIISHSALASDLDQQWLQLIKQDIGSRCPVSIEKFGMITTGLNGYRSEQWLAKSCDGSVEYGVAYYPKEAFPQRASPFSVTRKSSRRSVQPQP
;
A
#
# COMPACT_ATOMS: atom_id res chain seq x y z
N MET A 1 -39.98 29.10 11.72
CA MET A 1 -39.90 27.69 11.31
C MET A 1 -38.45 27.34 11.08
N ARG A 2 -37.98 26.26 11.72
CA ARG A 2 -36.58 25.85 11.83
C ARG A 2 -36.19 25.01 10.60
N TYR A 3 -35.24 25.46 9.80
CA TYR A 3 -34.50 24.58 8.88
C TYR A 3 -33.06 24.52 9.37
N PHE A 4 -32.84 23.73 10.42
CA PHE A 4 -31.51 23.43 10.94
C PHE A 4 -30.80 22.50 9.95
N SER A 5 -29.76 23.03 9.32
CA SER A 5 -28.47 22.36 9.05
C SER A 5 -28.49 20.83 8.99
N ALA A 6 -28.88 20.26 7.85
CA ALA A 6 -28.82 18.81 7.61
C ALA A 6 -27.90 18.43 6.44
N ALA A 7 -26.85 19.22 6.17
CA ALA A 7 -25.95 18.99 5.03
C ALA A 7 -24.48 18.67 5.40
N LEU A 8 -24.14 18.54 6.70
CA LEU A 8 -22.75 18.46 7.15
C LEU A 8 -22.35 17.10 7.79
N LEU A 9 -22.88 15.97 7.31
CA LEU A 9 -22.57 14.64 7.86
C LEU A 9 -22.20 13.58 6.79
N LEU A 10 -21.45 13.96 5.74
CA LEU A 10 -21.00 13.00 4.71
C LEU A 10 -19.48 12.96 4.47
N ILE A 11 -18.65 13.45 5.40
CA ILE A 11 -17.18 13.56 5.17
C ILE A 11 -16.32 12.82 6.21
N ILE A 12 -16.71 11.65 6.72
CA ILE A 12 -15.90 10.98 7.78
C ILE A 12 -15.39 9.57 7.42
N SER A 13 -15.83 8.93 6.33
CA SER A 13 -15.56 7.48 6.17
C SER A 13 -14.36 7.09 5.29
N HIS A 14 -13.60 8.02 4.71
CA HIS A 14 -12.55 7.67 3.74
C HIS A 14 -11.24 7.16 4.37
N SER A 15 -10.96 7.50 5.64
CA SER A 15 -9.65 7.20 6.25
C SER A 15 -9.50 5.74 6.69
N ALA A 16 -10.61 5.07 7.06
CA ALA A 16 -10.58 3.71 7.59
C ALA A 16 -10.23 2.66 6.51
N LEU A 17 -10.73 2.85 5.29
CA LEU A 17 -10.47 1.90 4.21
C LEU A 17 -9.01 1.97 3.73
N ALA A 18 -8.39 3.15 3.81
CA ALA A 18 -7.00 3.32 3.44
C ALA A 18 -6.04 2.63 4.43
N SER A 19 -6.33 2.68 5.74
CA SER A 19 -5.50 2.05 6.77
C SER A 19 -5.54 0.52 6.70
N ASP A 20 -6.70 -0.06 6.37
CA ASP A 20 -6.84 -1.51 6.31
C ASP A 20 -6.07 -2.10 5.11
N LEU A 21 -6.11 -1.42 3.96
CA LEU A 21 -5.33 -1.82 2.78
C LEU A 21 -3.82 -1.77 3.07
N ASP A 22 -3.37 -0.70 3.71
CA ASP A 22 -1.97 -0.51 4.07
C ASP A 22 -1.50 -1.63 5.02
N GLN A 23 -2.31 -2.01 6.01
CA GLN A 23 -1.97 -3.11 6.93
C GLN A 23 -1.84 -4.46 6.21
N GLN A 24 -2.74 -4.76 5.26
CA GLN A 24 -2.69 -5.99 4.48
C GLN A 24 -1.41 -6.06 3.61
N TRP A 25 -1.08 -4.96 2.93
CA TRP A 25 0.17 -4.88 2.16
C TRP A 25 1.41 -4.97 3.05
N LEU A 26 1.42 -4.30 4.22
CA LEU A 26 2.51 -4.41 5.21
C LEU A 26 2.74 -5.87 5.62
N GLN A 27 1.66 -6.61 5.90
CA GLN A 27 1.75 -8.00 6.31
C GLN A 27 2.35 -8.87 5.19
N LEU A 28 1.89 -8.71 3.95
CA LEU A 28 2.39 -9.45 2.80
C LEU A 28 3.87 -9.14 2.50
N ILE A 29 4.29 -7.88 2.60
CA ILE A 29 5.70 -7.49 2.43
C ILE A 29 6.57 -8.10 3.54
N LYS A 30 6.13 -8.05 4.80
CA LYS A 30 6.86 -8.65 5.93
C LYS A 30 6.99 -10.17 5.77
N GLN A 31 5.97 -10.84 5.24
CA GLN A 31 6.03 -12.26 4.94
C GLN A 31 7.07 -12.59 3.85
N ASP A 32 7.17 -11.78 2.80
CA ASP A 32 8.18 -11.97 1.73
C ASP A 32 9.62 -11.75 2.24
N ILE A 33 9.84 -10.71 3.05
CA ILE A 33 11.17 -10.41 3.62
C ILE A 33 11.58 -11.46 4.67
N GLY A 34 10.61 -12.00 5.40
CA GLY A 34 10.83 -12.92 6.51
C GLY A 34 11.27 -12.22 7.80
N SER A 35 11.60 -13.00 8.82
CA SER A 35 11.83 -12.53 10.19
C SER A 35 13.30 -12.30 10.56
N ARG A 36 14.22 -12.30 9.58
CA ARG A 36 15.67 -12.32 9.87
C ARG A 36 16.21 -11.02 10.44
N CYS A 37 15.59 -9.88 10.15
CA CYS A 37 15.99 -8.61 10.73
C CYS A 37 14.85 -7.59 10.79
N PRO A 38 14.99 -6.54 11.64
CA PRO A 38 14.04 -5.43 11.67
C PRO A 38 13.89 -4.80 10.29
N VAL A 39 12.65 -4.59 9.88
CA VAL A 39 12.31 -3.97 8.61
C VAL A 39 11.57 -2.66 8.87
N SER A 40 12.07 -1.57 8.30
CA SER A 40 11.32 -0.33 8.16
C SER A 40 10.68 -0.32 6.77
N ILE A 41 9.39 0.00 6.69
CA ILE A 41 8.65 0.05 5.42
C ILE A 41 8.05 1.44 5.29
N GLU A 42 8.35 2.12 4.20
CA GLU A 42 7.82 3.45 3.90
C GLU A 42 7.22 3.50 2.49
N LYS A 43 6.19 4.33 2.33
CA LYS A 43 5.63 4.64 1.02
C LYS A 43 6.56 5.64 0.33
N PHE A 44 6.98 5.36 -0.90
CA PHE A 44 8.00 6.19 -1.58
C PHE A 44 7.67 6.60 -3.01
N GLY A 45 6.55 6.14 -3.58
CA GLY A 45 6.17 6.49 -4.96
C GLY A 45 4.71 6.91 -5.10
N MET A 46 4.31 7.17 -6.34
CA MET A 46 2.96 7.64 -6.67
C MET A 46 1.89 6.63 -6.30
N ILE A 47 0.78 7.15 -5.78
CA ILE A 47 -0.46 6.40 -5.59
C ILE A 47 -1.28 6.56 -6.86
N THR A 48 -1.64 5.44 -7.48
CA THR A 48 -2.58 5.41 -8.61
C THR A 48 -3.91 4.88 -8.13
N THR A 49 -4.98 5.63 -8.34
CA THR A 49 -6.35 5.21 -8.03
C THR A 49 -7.20 5.23 -9.29
N GLY A 50 -7.85 4.11 -9.59
CA GLY A 50 -8.81 4.01 -10.69
C GLY A 50 -10.24 4.33 -10.23
N LEU A 51 -11.08 4.78 -11.16
CA LEU A 51 -12.50 5.07 -10.88
C LEU A 51 -13.32 3.83 -10.46
N ASN A 52 -12.76 2.64 -10.65
CA ASN A 52 -13.32 1.36 -10.23
C ASN A 52 -12.82 0.91 -8.85
N GLY A 53 -12.18 1.79 -8.07
CA GLY A 53 -11.62 1.48 -6.75
C GLY A 53 -10.29 0.73 -6.77
N TYR A 54 -9.70 0.49 -7.96
CA TYR A 54 -8.32 0.02 -8.07
C TYR A 54 -7.37 0.97 -7.37
N ARG A 55 -6.40 0.45 -6.62
CA ARG A 55 -5.33 1.25 -6.01
C ARG A 55 -3.99 0.56 -6.21
N SER A 56 -2.94 1.32 -6.52
CA SER A 56 -1.57 0.81 -6.59
C SER A 56 -0.58 1.83 -6.06
N GLU A 57 0.45 1.34 -5.36
CA GLU A 57 1.48 2.15 -4.71
C GLU A 57 2.87 1.52 -4.84
N GLN A 58 3.90 2.31 -4.53
CA GLN A 58 5.28 1.84 -4.43
C GLN A 58 5.84 2.07 -3.03
N TRP A 59 6.37 1.00 -2.45
CA TRP A 59 6.80 0.92 -1.06
C TRP A 59 8.26 0.47 -0.99
N LEU A 60 9.04 1.07 -0.09
CA LEU A 60 10.45 0.75 0.09
C LEU A 60 10.60 0.06 1.44
N ALA A 61 11.10 -1.17 1.42
CA ALA A 61 11.47 -1.88 2.62
C ALA A 61 12.99 -1.77 2.83
N LYS A 62 13.39 -1.28 4.00
CA LYS A 62 14.78 -1.20 4.44
C LYS A 62 15.01 -2.23 5.52
N SER A 63 15.98 -3.10 5.29
CA SER A 63 16.37 -4.17 6.21
C SER A 63 17.89 -4.20 6.37
N CYS A 64 18.39 -5.14 7.17
CA CYS A 64 19.81 -5.41 7.30
C CYS A 64 20.48 -5.82 5.97
N ASP A 65 19.74 -6.48 5.09
CA ASP A 65 20.23 -6.96 3.78
C ASP A 65 20.19 -5.87 2.69
N GLY A 66 19.80 -4.64 3.08
CA GLY A 66 19.65 -3.50 2.20
C GLY A 66 18.19 -3.16 1.91
N SER A 67 18.00 -2.41 0.82
CA SER A 67 16.70 -1.84 0.43
C SER A 67 16.07 -2.61 -0.71
N VAL A 68 14.77 -2.87 -0.61
CA VAL A 68 13.97 -3.57 -1.62
C VAL A 68 12.72 -2.75 -1.93
N GLU A 69 12.49 -2.50 -3.21
CA GLU A 69 11.28 -1.81 -3.68
C GLU A 69 10.16 -2.85 -3.88
N TYR A 70 8.94 -2.50 -3.49
CA TYR A 70 7.73 -3.29 -3.69
C TYR A 70 6.70 -2.47 -4.46
N GLY A 71 6.10 -3.09 -5.48
CA GLY A 71 4.83 -2.65 -6.02
C GLY A 71 3.71 -3.34 -5.27
N VAL A 72 2.74 -2.57 -4.79
CA VAL A 72 1.52 -3.10 -4.16
C VAL A 72 0.30 -2.67 -4.94
N ALA A 73 -0.71 -3.52 -4.97
CA ALA A 73 -1.97 -3.21 -5.63
C ALA A 73 -3.15 -3.87 -4.92
N TYR A 74 -4.30 -3.21 -5.02
CA TYR A 74 -5.60 -3.64 -4.55
C TYR A 74 -6.60 -3.60 -5.71
N TYR A 75 -7.31 -4.71 -5.87
CA TYR A 75 -8.27 -4.96 -6.92
C TYR A 75 -9.61 -5.31 -6.25
N PRO A 76 -10.57 -4.37 -6.19
CA PRO A 76 -11.92 -4.64 -5.67
C PRO A 76 -12.58 -5.80 -6.41
N LYS A 77 -13.28 -6.67 -5.69
CA LYS A 77 -13.86 -7.90 -6.26
C LYS A 77 -14.95 -7.58 -7.27
N GLU A 78 -15.67 -6.47 -7.08
CA GLU A 78 -16.73 -5.98 -7.95
C GLU A 78 -16.19 -5.61 -9.34
N ALA A 79 -14.99 -5.01 -9.38
CA ALA A 79 -14.34 -4.57 -10.61
C ALA A 79 -13.42 -5.64 -11.22
N PHE A 80 -12.89 -6.56 -10.42
CA PHE A 80 -11.93 -7.59 -10.83
C PHE A 80 -12.31 -8.99 -10.33
N PRO A 81 -13.49 -9.52 -10.71
CA PRO A 81 -14.05 -10.74 -10.14
C PRO A 81 -13.23 -12.01 -10.40
N GLN A 82 -12.40 -12.00 -11.44
CA GLN A 82 -11.61 -13.16 -11.86
C GLN A 82 -10.29 -13.33 -11.09
N ARG A 83 -9.93 -12.39 -10.20
CA ARG A 83 -8.69 -12.50 -9.43
C ARG A 83 -8.87 -13.43 -8.24
N ALA A 84 -7.92 -14.34 -8.05
CA ALA A 84 -7.88 -15.22 -6.88
C ALA A 84 -7.67 -14.44 -5.56
N SER A 85 -6.94 -13.32 -5.62
CA SER A 85 -6.70 -12.44 -4.49
C SER A 85 -6.95 -10.97 -4.89
N PRO A 86 -7.61 -10.18 -4.01
CA PRO A 86 -7.74 -8.74 -4.22
C PRO A 86 -6.42 -8.00 -3.97
N PHE A 87 -5.43 -8.62 -3.34
CA PHE A 87 -4.13 -8.02 -3.07
C PHE A 87 -3.05 -8.59 -3.98
N SER A 88 -2.14 -7.73 -4.43
CA SER A 88 -0.93 -8.11 -5.15
C SER A 88 0.26 -7.39 -4.52
N VAL A 89 1.31 -8.14 -4.22
CA VAL A 89 2.62 -7.61 -3.79
C VAL A 89 3.66 -8.17 -4.74
N THR A 90 4.48 -7.29 -5.30
CA THR A 90 5.51 -7.66 -6.28
C THR A 90 6.82 -7.02 -5.89
N ARG A 91 7.83 -7.83 -5.65
CA ARG A 91 9.19 -7.39 -5.40
C ARG A 91 9.78 -6.80 -6.69
N LYS A 92 10.14 -5.52 -6.67
CA LYS A 92 10.92 -4.86 -7.72
C LYS A 92 12.40 -4.96 -7.34
N SER A 93 13.28 -5.15 -8.32
CA SER A 93 14.69 -5.50 -8.07
C SER A 93 15.33 -4.56 -7.04
N SER A 94 16.10 -5.12 -6.10
CA SER A 94 16.81 -4.33 -5.09
C SER A 94 17.77 -3.37 -5.77
N ARG A 95 17.62 -2.06 -5.56
CA ARG A 95 18.78 -1.16 -5.73
C ARG A 95 19.76 -1.55 -4.63
N ARG A 96 20.77 -2.34 -4.99
CA ARG A 96 21.97 -2.44 -4.18
C ARG A 96 22.50 -1.00 -4.14
N SER A 97 22.39 -0.33 -2.99
CA SER A 97 22.83 1.06 -2.85
C SER A 97 24.31 1.08 -3.24
N VAL A 98 24.63 1.62 -4.41
CA VAL A 98 26.01 1.98 -4.74
C VAL A 98 26.29 3.19 -3.88
N GLN A 99 26.79 2.92 -2.69
CA GLN A 99 27.32 3.93 -1.81
C GLN A 99 28.49 4.59 -2.57
N PRO A 100 28.53 5.93 -2.73
CA PRO A 100 29.77 6.57 -3.13
C PRO A 100 30.78 6.27 -2.02
N GLN A 101 31.79 5.47 -2.33
CA GLN A 101 33.01 5.41 -1.52
C GLN A 101 33.79 6.72 -1.76
N PRO A 102 34.58 7.17 -0.76
CA PRO A 102 34.72 8.57 -0.31
C PRO A 102 35.23 9.55 -1.35
#